data_AF-A0A2N2ZLD8-F1
#
_entry.id   AF-A0A2N2ZLD8-F1
#
_cell.length_a   1.000
_cell.length_b   1.000
_cell.length_c   1.000
_cell.angle_alpha   90.00
_cell.angle_beta   90.00
_cell.angle_gamma   90.00
#
_symmetry.space_group_name_H-M   'P 1'
#
loop_
_entity.id
_entity.type
_entity.pdbx_description
1 polymer ?
#
loop_
_entity_poly.entity_id
_entity_poly.type
_entity_poly.pdbx_seq_one_letter_code
_entity_poly.pdbx_strand_id
1 'polypeptide(L)'
;MNLTQRIDSFEQLGVFIKQFTENQKNDTLLELNNFFYTDFSVLIEQQKSLNGWFTKENVLLALHGISLWLTAEALQNWVSKYSFLEKKPKNVGVIMAGNIPLVGFHDMLSVLMSGNNFVGKCASNDATLIQKIVEILVYINPNFKQKIKLVEKIQNTDNVSVYIATGS
;
A
#
# COMPACT_ATOMS: atom_id res chain seq x y z
N MET A 1 -8.25 -10.42 11.93
CA MET A 1 -8.70 -10.05 10.57
C MET A 1 -8.52 -11.25 9.66
N ASN A 2 -9.58 -11.69 8.99
CA ASN A 2 -9.56 -12.86 8.09
C ASN A 2 -9.13 -12.46 6.66
N LEU A 3 -9.07 -13.42 5.72
CA LEU A 3 -8.68 -13.14 4.33
C LEU A 3 -9.68 -12.25 3.59
N THR A 4 -10.98 -12.53 3.72
CA THR A 4 -12.05 -11.73 3.10
C THR A 4 -11.95 -10.26 3.48
N GLN A 5 -11.86 -9.95 4.78
CA GLN A 5 -11.71 -8.57 5.26
C GLN A 5 -10.49 -7.85 4.67
N ARG A 6 -9.39 -8.58 4.44
CA ARG A 6 -8.21 -8.00 3.79
C ARG A 6 -8.48 -7.69 2.33
N ILE A 7 -9.05 -8.64 1.59
CA ILE A 7 -9.43 -8.46 0.18
C ILE A 7 -10.35 -7.26 0.04
N ASP A 8 -11.45 -7.21 0.81
CA ASP A 8 -12.44 -6.13 0.74
C ASP A 8 -11.82 -4.75 1.03
N SER A 9 -10.88 -4.69 1.98
CA SER A 9 -10.21 -3.42 2.32
C SER A 9 -9.29 -2.95 1.20
N PHE A 10 -8.55 -3.87 0.59
CA PHE A 10 -7.67 -3.57 -0.53
C PHE A 10 -8.46 -3.27 -1.81
N GLU A 11 -9.63 -3.89 -2.00
CA GLU A 11 -10.55 -3.56 -3.06
C GLU A 11 -11.04 -2.11 -2.95
N GLN A 12 -11.51 -1.71 -1.78
CA GLN A 12 -11.93 -0.32 -1.54
C GLN A 12 -10.80 0.68 -1.79
N LEU A 13 -9.57 0.35 -1.37
CA LEU A 13 -8.38 1.14 -1.69
C LEU A 13 -8.16 1.24 -3.21
N GLY A 14 -8.33 0.14 -3.94
CA GLY A 14 -8.27 0.09 -5.40
C GLY A 14 -9.27 1.03 -6.06
N VAL A 15 -10.54 0.98 -5.63
CA VAL A 15 -11.60 1.86 -6.13
C VAL A 15 -11.26 3.33 -5.84
N PHE A 16 -10.72 3.64 -4.66
CA PHE A 16 -10.29 5.00 -4.32
C PHE A 16 -9.17 5.50 -5.23
N ILE A 17 -8.12 4.69 -5.44
CA ILE A 17 -6.96 5.03 -6.28
C ILE A 17 -7.38 5.24 -7.74
N LYS A 18 -8.31 4.42 -8.24
CA LYS A 18 -8.78 4.44 -9.63
C LYS A 18 -9.35 5.80 -10.06
N GLN A 19 -9.92 6.56 -9.11
CA GLN A 19 -10.46 7.90 -9.35
C GLN A 19 -9.43 8.88 -9.93
N PHE A 20 -8.17 8.75 -9.53
CA PHE A 20 -7.08 9.64 -9.97
C PHE A 20 -6.52 9.23 -11.33
N THR A 21 -6.57 7.94 -11.65
CA THR A 21 -6.03 7.39 -12.89
C THR A 21 -7.00 7.55 -14.06
N GLU A 22 -8.29 7.58 -13.77
CA GLU A 22 -9.36 7.84 -14.76
C GLU A 22 -9.80 9.31 -14.78
N ASN A 23 -9.24 10.14 -13.89
CA ASN A 23 -9.64 11.54 -13.70
C ASN A 23 -11.16 11.70 -13.52
N GLN A 24 -11.78 10.74 -12.84
CA GLN A 24 -13.21 10.70 -12.58
C GLN A 24 -13.43 10.41 -11.09
N LYS A 25 -13.98 11.39 -10.38
CA LYS A 25 -14.34 11.20 -8.97
C LYS A 25 -15.54 10.24 -8.87
N ASN A 26 -15.46 9.31 -7.94
CA ASN A 26 -16.51 8.34 -7.65
C ASN A 26 -17.32 8.81 -6.45
N ASP A 27 -18.54 9.27 -6.70
CA ASP A 27 -19.42 9.83 -5.67
C ASP A 27 -19.88 8.80 -4.63
N THR A 28 -19.73 7.49 -4.88
CA THR A 28 -20.06 6.45 -3.90
C THR A 28 -19.07 6.39 -2.73
N LEU A 29 -17.86 6.95 -2.90
CA LEU A 29 -16.82 6.98 -1.87
C LEU A 29 -16.88 8.25 -1.01
N LEU A 30 -18.08 8.71 -0.64
CA LEU A 30 -18.29 10.03 -0.01
C LEU A 30 -17.37 10.28 1.18
N GLU A 31 -17.29 9.36 2.14
CA GLU A 31 -16.43 9.53 3.33
C GLU A 31 -14.94 9.58 2.97
N LEU A 32 -14.44 8.60 2.22
CA LEU A 32 -13.04 8.58 1.79
C LEU A 32 -12.68 9.83 0.99
N ASN A 33 -13.60 10.31 0.15
CA ASN A 33 -13.38 11.49 -0.64
C ASN A 33 -13.34 12.76 0.21
N ASN A 34 -14.15 12.84 1.26
CA ASN A 34 -14.12 13.95 2.19
C ASN A 34 -12.81 14.04 2.97
N PHE A 35 -12.26 12.89 3.38
CA PHE A 35 -11.03 12.86 4.19
C PHE A 35 -9.73 12.88 3.38
N PHE A 36 -9.71 12.27 2.19
CA PHE A 36 -8.44 11.98 1.51
C PHE A 36 -8.33 12.47 0.07
N TYR A 37 -9.43 12.77 -0.63
CA TYR A 37 -9.35 13.01 -2.09
C TYR A 37 -8.44 14.19 -2.44
N THR A 38 -8.69 15.35 -1.82
CA THR A 38 -7.94 16.58 -2.09
C THR A 38 -6.47 16.42 -1.74
N ASP A 39 -6.18 15.93 -0.53
CA ASP A 39 -4.80 15.76 -0.06
C ASP A 39 -4.04 14.73 -0.89
N PHE A 40 -4.69 13.65 -1.32
CA PHE A 40 -4.07 12.65 -2.20
C PHE A 40 -3.79 13.21 -3.58
N SER A 41 -4.72 13.99 -4.15
CA SER A 41 -4.51 14.68 -5.44
C SER A 41 -3.32 15.64 -5.36
N VAL A 42 -3.27 16.49 -4.34
CA VAL A 42 -2.15 17.42 -4.12
C VAL A 42 -0.84 16.66 -3.95
N LEU A 43 -0.85 15.56 -3.21
CA LEU A 43 0.33 14.75 -2.97
C LEU A 43 0.88 14.12 -4.26
N ILE A 44 0.01 13.69 -5.18
CA ILE A 44 0.41 13.21 -6.52
C ILE A 44 1.15 14.31 -7.29
N GLU A 45 0.61 15.53 -7.33
CA GLU A 45 1.25 16.67 -8.03
C GLU A 45 2.63 17.01 -7.43
N GLN A 46 2.76 16.88 -6.11
CA GLN A 46 3.98 17.25 -5.38
C GLN A 46 5.09 16.21 -5.46
N GLN A 47 4.81 14.98 -5.93
CA GLN A 47 5.79 13.89 -5.92
C GLN A 47 7.11 14.25 -6.63
N LYS A 48 7.05 14.99 -7.75
CA LYS A 48 8.24 15.42 -8.48
C LYS A 48 9.16 16.33 -7.65
N SER A 49 8.59 17.18 -6.80
CA SER A 49 9.35 18.07 -5.93
C SER A 49 9.95 17.33 -4.73
N LEU A 50 9.28 16.28 -4.25
CA LEU A 50 9.71 15.46 -3.13
C LEU A 50 10.78 14.43 -3.54
N ASN A 51 10.67 13.91 -4.77
CA ASN A 51 11.58 12.91 -5.31
C ASN A 51 11.90 13.22 -6.78
N GLY A 52 13.15 13.60 -7.05
CA GLY A 52 13.60 13.97 -8.41
C GLY A 52 13.54 12.83 -9.44
N TRP A 53 13.38 11.58 -9.01
CA TRP A 53 13.14 10.44 -9.91
C TRP A 53 11.71 10.38 -10.44
N PHE A 54 10.77 11.12 -9.83
CA PHE A 54 9.35 10.99 -10.08
C PHE A 54 8.85 12.08 -11.02
N THR A 55 7.90 11.69 -11.87
CA THR A 55 7.07 12.61 -12.65
C THR A 55 5.62 12.31 -12.33
N LYS A 56 4.72 13.27 -12.55
CA LYS A 56 3.29 13.02 -12.32
C LYS A 56 2.81 11.81 -13.13
N GLU A 57 3.28 11.70 -14.36
CA GLU A 57 2.90 10.63 -15.29
C GLU A 57 3.34 9.26 -14.77
N ASN A 58 4.57 9.13 -14.24
CA ASN A 58 5.03 7.84 -13.71
C ASN A 58 4.36 7.45 -12.39
N VAL A 59 3.98 8.43 -11.57
CA VAL A 59 3.17 8.20 -10.35
C VAL A 59 1.77 7.73 -10.72
N LEU A 60 1.11 8.41 -11.66
CA LEU A 60 -0.21 8.00 -12.15
C LEU A 60 -0.17 6.62 -12.82
N LEU A 61 0.89 6.31 -13.57
CA LEU A 61 1.09 5.00 -14.16
C LEU A 61 1.24 3.90 -13.10
N ALA A 62 2.02 4.15 -12.04
CA ALA A 62 2.17 3.21 -10.91
C ALA A 62 0.84 2.99 -10.17
N LEU A 63 0.12 4.07 -9.87
CA LEU A 63 -1.22 4.02 -9.26
C LEU A 63 -2.22 3.26 -10.14
N HIS A 64 -2.16 3.45 -11.46
CA HIS A 64 -3.00 2.74 -12.40
C HIS A 64 -2.72 1.24 -12.36
N GLY A 65 -1.45 0.83 -12.48
CA GLY A 65 -1.04 -0.57 -12.37
C GLY A 65 -1.50 -1.21 -11.04
N ILE A 66 -1.35 -0.49 -9.93
CA ILE A 66 -1.84 -0.93 -8.62
C ILE A 66 -3.36 -1.11 -8.63
N SER A 67 -4.12 -0.13 -9.14
CA SER A 67 -5.58 -0.20 -9.16
C SER A 67 -6.12 -1.43 -9.88
N LEU A 68 -5.41 -1.92 -10.91
CA LEU A 68 -5.77 -3.12 -11.66
C LEU A 68 -5.56 -4.41 -10.84
N TRP A 69 -4.60 -4.44 -9.92
CA TRP A 69 -4.38 -5.56 -9.00
C TRP A 69 -5.39 -5.60 -7.86
N LEU A 70 -5.96 -4.46 -7.51
CA LEU A 70 -6.83 -4.28 -6.35
C LEU A 70 -8.31 -4.44 -6.69
N THR A 71 -8.66 -5.25 -7.69
CA THR A 71 -10.06 -5.67 -7.89
C THR A 71 -10.34 -6.94 -7.09
N ALA A 72 -11.57 -7.15 -6.62
CA ALA A 72 -11.93 -8.40 -5.94
C ALA A 72 -11.56 -9.62 -6.78
N GLU A 73 -11.86 -9.60 -8.08
CA GLU A 73 -11.53 -10.68 -9.00
C GLU A 73 -10.02 -10.94 -9.06
N ALA A 74 -9.20 -9.90 -9.27
CA ALA A 74 -7.74 -10.06 -9.38
C ALA A 74 -7.14 -10.58 -8.07
N LEU A 75 -7.56 -10.03 -6.93
CA LEU A 75 -7.09 -10.46 -5.61
C LEU A 75 -7.51 -11.90 -5.32
N GLN A 76 -8.78 -12.26 -5.51
CA GLN A 76 -9.28 -13.62 -5.27
C GLN A 76 -8.59 -14.65 -6.18
N ASN A 77 -8.42 -14.34 -7.46
CA ASN A 77 -7.73 -15.20 -8.41
C ASN A 77 -6.24 -15.37 -8.08
N TRP A 78 -5.60 -14.34 -7.55
CA TRP A 78 -4.21 -14.42 -7.12
C TRP A 78 -4.06 -15.25 -5.84
N VAL A 79 -4.83 -14.95 -4.80
CA VAL A 79 -4.69 -15.59 -3.48
C VAL A 79 -5.18 -17.04 -3.47
N SER A 80 -6.10 -17.42 -4.35
CA SER A 80 -6.60 -18.81 -4.46
C SER A 80 -5.52 -19.83 -4.84
N LYS A 81 -4.39 -19.36 -5.40
CA LYS A 81 -3.23 -20.18 -5.77
C LYS A 81 -2.40 -20.61 -4.56
N TYR A 82 -2.71 -20.10 -3.37
CA TYR A 82 -1.93 -20.35 -2.15
C TYR A 82 -2.83 -20.94 -1.06
N SER A 83 -2.27 -21.86 -0.28
CA SER A 83 -2.89 -22.35 0.95
C SER A 83 -2.40 -21.53 2.14
N PHE A 84 -3.24 -20.66 2.67
CA PHE A 84 -2.95 -19.92 3.90
C PHE A 84 -3.17 -20.84 5.10
N LEU A 85 -2.12 -21.52 5.54
CA LEU A 85 -2.13 -22.17 6.84
C LEU A 85 -2.23 -21.08 7.92
N GLU A 86 -3.13 -21.24 8.89
CA GLU A 86 -3.19 -20.37 10.07
C GLU A 86 -1.90 -20.54 10.88
N LYS A 87 -0.92 -19.70 10.55
CA LYS A 87 0.35 -19.59 11.28
C LYS A 87 0.25 -18.34 12.15
N LYS A 88 0.95 -18.38 13.29
CA LYS A 88 1.19 -17.17 14.10
C LYS A 88 1.82 -16.10 13.18
N PRO A 89 1.23 -14.90 13.07
CA PRO A 89 1.78 -13.84 12.23
C PRO A 89 3.23 -13.53 12.58
N LYS A 90 4.07 -13.38 11.57
CA LYS A 90 5.46 -12.94 11.73
C LYS A 90 5.58 -11.47 11.37
N ASN A 91 6.55 -10.79 11.97
CA ASN A 91 6.98 -9.48 11.49
C ASN A 91 7.93 -9.68 10.31
N VAL A 92 7.56 -9.11 9.16
CA VAL A 92 8.33 -9.13 7.91
C VAL A 92 8.83 -7.72 7.65
N GLY A 93 10.15 -7.58 7.61
CA GLY A 93 10.82 -6.33 7.30
C GLY A 93 10.86 -6.12 5.81
N VAL A 94 10.38 -4.98 5.32
CA VAL A 94 10.42 -4.63 3.89
C VAL A 94 11.24 -3.36 3.73
N ILE A 95 12.38 -3.48 3.04
CA ILE A 95 13.25 -2.36 2.70
C ILE A 95 12.95 -1.97 1.25
N MET A 96 12.40 -0.78 1.07
CA MET A 96 11.93 -0.31 -0.24
C MET A 96 12.96 0.62 -0.87
N ALA A 97 13.25 0.39 -2.16
CA ALA A 97 13.94 1.37 -2.99
C ALA A 97 13.08 2.64 -3.17
N GLY A 98 13.74 3.76 -3.52
CA GLY A 98 13.08 5.07 -3.69
C GLY A 98 13.20 5.65 -5.09
N ASN A 99 13.50 4.83 -6.09
CA ASN A 99 13.71 5.25 -7.48
C ASN A 99 12.50 4.96 -8.40
N ILE A 100 11.52 4.18 -7.93
CA ILE A 100 10.28 3.87 -8.66
C ILE A 100 9.09 4.15 -7.73
N PRO A 101 8.08 4.93 -8.16
CA PRO A 101 6.93 5.23 -7.32
C PRO A 101 6.25 3.95 -6.82
N LEU A 102 6.01 3.87 -5.50
CA LEU A 102 5.25 2.78 -4.87
C LEU A 102 5.85 1.38 -5.10
N VAL A 103 7.15 1.25 -5.37
CA VAL A 103 7.79 -0.06 -5.66
C VAL A 103 7.57 -1.10 -4.55
N GLY A 104 7.54 -0.68 -3.29
CA GLY A 104 7.28 -1.55 -2.14
C GLY A 104 5.81 -1.89 -1.90
N PHE A 105 4.88 -1.38 -2.71
CA PHE A 105 3.45 -1.62 -2.52
C PHE A 105 3.09 -3.10 -2.64
N HIS A 106 3.62 -3.78 -3.66
CA HIS A 106 3.31 -5.20 -3.86
C HIS A 106 3.86 -6.09 -2.73
N ASP A 107 5.04 -5.76 -2.19
CA ASP A 107 5.60 -6.44 -1.02
C ASP A 107 4.72 -6.23 0.21
N MET A 108 4.25 -5.00 0.45
CA MET A 108 3.30 -4.69 1.51
C MET A 108 2.00 -5.48 1.36
N LEU A 109 1.41 -5.47 0.16
CA LEU A 109 0.20 -6.22 -0.17
C LEU A 109 0.39 -7.72 0.12
N SER A 110 1.50 -8.30 -0.33
CA SER A 110 1.82 -9.73 -0.15
C SER A 110 2.00 -10.11 1.32
N VAL A 111 2.70 -9.29 2.10
CA VAL A 111 2.87 -9.49 3.55
C VAL A 111 1.50 -9.47 4.25
N LEU A 112 0.65 -8.51 3.92
CA LEU A 112 -0.66 -8.37 4.54
C LEU A 112 -1.64 -9.48 4.11
N MET A 113 -1.64 -9.86 2.82
CA MET A 113 -2.45 -10.96 2.30
C MET A 113 -2.03 -12.33 2.83
N SER A 114 -0.77 -12.52 3.18
CA SER A 114 -0.30 -13.73 3.88
C SER A 114 -0.62 -13.76 5.38
N GLY A 115 -1.11 -12.65 5.95
CA GLY A 115 -1.58 -12.57 7.34
C GLY A 115 -0.50 -12.11 8.33
N ASN A 116 0.70 -11.87 7.80
CA ASN A 116 1.84 -11.38 8.53
C ASN A 116 1.71 -9.88 8.84
N ASN A 117 2.63 -9.38 9.66
CA ASN A 117 2.75 -7.97 10.01
C ASN A 117 3.87 -7.37 9.17
N PHE A 118 3.59 -6.23 8.56
CA PHE A 118 4.50 -5.49 7.74
C PHE A 118 5.27 -4.45 8.55
N VAL A 119 6.59 -4.51 8.49
CA VAL A 119 7.50 -3.51 9.05
C VAL A 119 8.27 -2.87 7.89
N GLY A 120 7.75 -1.76 7.37
CA GLY A 120 8.27 -1.11 6.17
C GLY A 120 9.28 -0.02 6.51
N LYS A 121 10.45 -0.07 5.87
CA LYS A 121 11.41 1.03 5.83
C LYS A 121 11.43 1.60 4.41
N CYS A 122 10.89 2.80 4.27
CA CYS A 122 10.90 3.54 3.01
C CYS A 122 12.28 4.14 2.72
N ALA A 123 12.55 4.48 1.47
CA ALA A 123 13.64 5.39 1.16
C ALA A 123 13.29 6.79 1.71
N SER A 124 14.29 7.56 2.13
CA SER A 124 14.06 8.87 2.78
C SER A 124 13.39 9.88 1.83
N ASN A 125 13.60 9.74 0.53
CA ASN A 125 13.01 10.55 -0.53
C ASN A 125 11.68 9.99 -1.07
N ASP A 126 11.24 8.81 -0.65
CA ASP A 126 10.03 8.14 -1.16
C ASP A 126 9.24 7.47 -0.04
N ALA A 127 8.65 8.28 0.82
CA ALA A 127 7.84 7.80 1.94
C ALA A 127 6.40 8.31 1.90
N THR A 128 6.16 9.49 1.35
CA THR A 128 4.91 10.23 1.55
C THR A 128 3.69 9.53 0.94
N LEU A 129 3.82 8.98 -0.28
CA LEU A 129 2.69 8.36 -0.95
C LEU A 129 2.31 7.01 -0.33
N ILE A 130 3.30 6.19 0.04
CA ILE A 130 3.06 4.96 0.80
C ILE A 130 2.45 5.25 2.18
N GLN A 131 2.94 6.27 2.89
CA GLN A 131 2.37 6.68 4.17
C GLN A 131 0.89 7.04 4.02
N LYS A 132 0.55 7.85 3.01
CA LYS A 132 -0.85 8.23 2.76
C LYS A 132 -1.72 7.03 2.40
N ILE A 133 -1.21 6.09 1.60
CA ILE A 133 -1.92 4.83 1.30
C ILE A 133 -2.16 4.01 2.58
N VAL A 134 -1.19 3.94 3.48
CA VAL A 134 -1.34 3.26 4.77
C VAL A 134 -2.40 3.95 5.64
N GLU A 135 -2.41 5.29 5.69
CA GLU A 135 -3.43 6.05 6.40
C GLU A 135 -4.84 5.74 5.88
N ILE A 136 -5.02 5.75 4.55
CA ILE A 136 -6.29 5.42 3.90
C ILE A 136 -6.70 3.97 4.21
N LEU A 137 -5.76 3.02 4.11
CA LEU A 137 -6.05 1.61 4.39
C LEU A 137 -6.45 1.37 5.86
N VAL A 138 -5.81 2.08 6.79
CA VAL A 138 -6.17 2.06 8.22
C VAL A 138 -7.53 2.72 8.47
N TYR A 139 -7.87 3.77 7.72
CA TYR A 139 -9.21 4.37 7.78
C TYR A 139 -10.28 3.38 7.28
N ILE A 140 -10.04 2.72 6.14
CA ILE A 140 -10.93 1.68 5.58
C ILE A 140 -11.14 0.55 6.58
N ASN A 141 -10.06 0.09 7.23
CA ASN A 141 -10.13 -0.98 8.21
C ASN A 141 -9.09 -0.77 9.34
N PRO A 142 -9.55 -0.33 10.53
CA PRO A 142 -8.67 -0.01 11.67
C PRO A 142 -7.77 -1.16 12.14
N ASN A 143 -8.10 -2.41 11.80
CA ASN A 143 -7.28 -3.57 12.15
C ASN A 143 -5.88 -3.51 11.49
N PHE A 144 -5.71 -2.80 10.38
CA PHE A 144 -4.40 -2.62 9.76
C PHE A 144 -3.41 -1.82 10.63
N LYS A 145 -3.90 -1.02 11.59
CA LYS A 145 -3.04 -0.28 12.51
C LYS A 145 -2.10 -1.19 13.31
N GLN A 146 -2.54 -2.42 13.61
CA GLN A 146 -1.73 -3.42 14.32
C GLN A 146 -0.88 -4.28 13.37
N LYS A 147 -1.13 -4.19 12.06
CA LYS A 147 -0.48 -4.99 11.02
C LYS A 147 0.60 -4.24 10.26
N ILE A 148 0.61 -2.92 10.31
CA ILE A 148 1.50 -2.07 9.53
C ILE A 148 2.29 -1.18 10.48
N LYS A 149 3.61 -1.24 10.36
CA LYS A 149 4.53 -0.32 11.04
C LYS A 149 5.49 0.26 10.00
N LEU A 150 5.43 1.56 9.78
CA LEU A 150 6.43 2.28 9.00
C LEU A 150 7.51 2.81 9.96
N VAL A 151 8.78 2.57 9.63
CA VAL A 151 9.93 2.95 10.46
C VAL A 151 11.01 3.60 9.61
N GLU A 152 11.77 4.53 10.19
CA GLU A 152 12.96 5.09 9.54
C GLU A 152 14.10 4.07 9.45
N LYS A 153 14.21 3.22 10.47
CA LYS A 153 15.18 2.13 10.57
C LYS A 153 14.54 0.95 11.28
N ILE A 154 14.73 -0.25 10.73
CA ILE A 154 14.35 -1.50 11.39
C ILE A 154 15.34 -1.77 12.53
N GLN A 155 14.81 -1.92 13.74
CA GLN A 155 15.57 -2.19 14.97
C GLN A 155 15.35 -3.63 15.43
N ASN A 156 16.24 -4.12 16.31
CA ASN A 156 16.08 -5.45 16.92
C ASN A 156 14.75 -5.58 17.69
N THR A 157 14.25 -4.48 18.26
CA THR A 157 12.96 -4.40 18.97
C THR A 157 11.74 -4.61 18.06
N ASP A 158 11.90 -4.51 16.74
CA ASP A 158 10.83 -4.79 15.77
C ASP A 158 10.60 -6.30 15.58
N ASN A 159 11.45 -7.17 16.15
CA ASN A 159 11.31 -8.63 16.11
C ASN A 159 11.09 -9.19 14.69
N VAL A 160 11.77 -8.59 13.70
CA VAL A 160 11.67 -9.02 12.30
C VAL A 160 12.37 -10.37 12.12
N SER A 161 11.65 -11.32 11.52
CA SER A 161 12.12 -12.70 11.32
C SER A 161 12.47 -13.04 9.87
N VAL A 162 11.99 -12.23 8.93
CA VAL A 162 12.21 -12.37 7.49
C VAL A 162 12.33 -10.97 6.89
N TYR A 163 13.23 -10.80 5.93
CA TYR A 163 13.42 -9.55 5.21
C TYR A 163 13.10 -9.73 3.72
N ILE A 164 12.42 -8.74 3.16
CA ILE A 164 12.27 -8.50 1.73
C ILE A 164 13.00 -7.19 1.45
N ALA A 165 13.93 -7.20 0.50
CA ALA A 165 14.66 -6.00 0.11
C ALA A 165 14.60 -5.85 -1.41
N THR A 166 14.18 -4.67 -1.86
CA THR A 166 14.24 -4.28 -3.26
C THR A 166 15.24 -3.14 -3.39
N GLY A 167 16.22 -3.30 -4.29
CA GLY A 167 17.34 -2.36 -4.48
C GLY A 167 18.55 -3.04 -5.15
N SER A 168 19.49 -2.22 -5.61
CA SER A 168 20.77 -2.65 -6.20
C SER A 168 21.94 -2.40 -5.25
#